data_AF-A0A258BGY2-F1
#
_entry.id   AF-A0A258BGY2-F1
#
_cell.length_a   1.000
_cell.length_b   1.000
_cell.length_c   1.000
_cell.angle_alpha   90.00
_cell.angle_beta   90.00
_cell.angle_gamma   90.00
#
_symmetry.space_group_name_H-M   'P 1'
#
loop_
_entity.id
_entity.type
_entity.pdbx_description
1 polymer ?
#
loop_
_entity_poly.entity_id
_entity_poly.type
_entity_poly.pdbx_seq_one_letter_code
_entity_poly.pdbx_strand_id
1 'polypeptide(L)'
;MAQFDKADLERRMKGAVESLKGDLSGLRTGRANVALLDPVTVDVYGANMPLNQVATVSAPEPRLLSVQVWDRSNLTPVEKAIRSAGLGLNPIVDGQNLRLP
;
A
#
# COMPACT_ATOMS: atom_id res chain seq x y z
N MET A 1 12.23 8.74 45.49
CA MET A 1 11.68 7.55 44.81
C MET A 1 11.01 8.06 43.54
N ALA A 2 11.32 7.49 42.36
CA ALA A 2 10.75 7.94 41.10
C ALA A 2 9.22 7.94 41.21
N GLN A 3 8.60 9.09 40.99
CA GLN A 3 7.15 9.25 41.09
C GLN A 3 6.49 8.32 40.07
N PHE A 4 5.60 7.47 40.54
CA PHE A 4 4.88 6.52 39.70
C PHE A 4 3.90 7.27 38.80
N ASP A 5 4.35 7.67 37.62
CA ASP A 5 3.54 8.35 36.62
C ASP A 5 2.88 7.32 35.69
N LYS A 6 1.64 6.97 36.03
CA LYS A 6 0.83 6.03 35.26
C LYS A 6 0.61 6.52 33.82
N ALA A 7 0.50 7.83 33.59
CA ALA A 7 0.20 8.38 32.27
C ALA A 7 1.39 8.24 31.32
N ASP A 8 2.63 8.46 31.80
CA ASP A 8 3.82 8.25 30.98
C ASP A 8 4.02 6.77 30.63
N LEU A 9 3.78 5.86 31.59
CA LEU A 9 3.84 4.42 31.33
C LEU A 9 2.81 3.97 30.29
N GLU A 10 1.56 4.44 30.38
CA GLU A 10 0.52 4.15 29.38
C GLU A 10 0.90 4.71 28.00
N ARG A 11 1.49 5.91 27.93
CA ARG A 11 1.97 6.51 26.67
C ARG A 11 3.06 5.65 26.03
N ARG A 12 4.04 5.20 26.80
CA ARG A 12 5.14 4.35 26.32
C ARG A 12 4.64 2.98 25.86
N MET A 13 3.69 2.38 26.60
CA MET A 13 3.07 1.12 26.20
C MET A 13 2.28 1.26 24.89
N LYS A 14 1.49 2.34 24.74
CA LYS A 14 0.78 2.61 23.48
C LYS A 14 1.73 2.82 22.32
N GLY A 15 2.81 3.58 22.50
CA GLY A 15 3.83 3.77 21.46
C GLY A 15 4.50 2.46 21.02
N ALA A 16 4.78 1.55 21.97
CA ALA A 16 5.32 0.23 21.64
C ALA A 16 4.33 -0.62 20.81
N VAL A 17 3.04 -0.58 21.15
CA VAL A 17 1.98 -1.27 20.40
C VAL A 17 1.80 -0.67 19.00
N GLU A 18 1.89 0.65 18.86
CA GLU A 18 1.81 1.32 17.55
C GLU A 18 3.01 0.97 16.65
N SER A 19 4.23 0.97 17.20
CA SER A 19 5.42 0.53 16.47
C SER A 19 5.27 -0.90 15.98
N LEU A 20 4.85 -1.82 16.86
CA LEU A 20 4.61 -3.22 16.51
C LEU A 20 3.55 -3.36 15.39
N LYS A 21 2.48 -2.56 15.46
CA LYS A 21 1.43 -2.57 14.43
C LYS A 21 1.94 -2.06 13.08
N GLY A 22 2.79 -1.04 13.09
CA GLY A 22 3.50 -0.55 11.90
C GLY A 22 4.36 -1.64 11.27
N ASP A 23 5.21 -2.27 12.07
CA ASP A 23 6.11 -3.34 11.61
C ASP A 23 5.33 -4.55 11.03
N LEU A 24 4.23 -4.94 11.67
CA LEU A 24 3.36 -6.02 11.20
C LEU A 24 2.55 -5.66 9.96
N SER A 25 2.26 -4.37 9.73
CA SER A 25 1.51 -3.93 8.55
C SER A 25 2.30 -4.13 7.24
N GLY A 26 3.64 -4.03 7.32
CA GLY A 26 4.55 -4.30 6.21
C GLY A 26 4.82 -5.80 5.98
N LEU A 27 4.40 -6.67 6.90
CA LEU A 27 4.63 -8.10 6.81
C LEU A 27 3.70 -8.74 5.77
N ARG A 28 4.28 -9.37 4.76
CA ARG A 28 3.56 -10.05 3.68
C ARG A 28 2.93 -11.35 4.20
N THR A 29 1.69 -11.28 4.65
CA THR A 29 0.94 -12.43 5.23
C THR A 29 0.15 -13.26 4.20
N GLY A 30 0.37 -13.04 2.90
CA GLY A 30 -0.41 -13.68 1.83
C GLY A 30 -1.86 -13.17 1.72
N ARG A 31 -2.20 -12.11 2.45
CA ARG A 31 -3.45 -11.36 2.32
C ARG A 31 -3.19 -10.07 1.54
N ALA A 32 -4.15 -9.69 0.70
CA ALA A 32 -4.19 -8.41 0.01
C ALA A 32 -4.14 -7.27 1.05
N ASN A 33 -3.03 -6.52 1.07
CA ASN A 33 -2.88 -5.31 1.86
C ASN A 33 -2.53 -4.15 0.92
N VAL A 34 -3.29 -3.05 1.05
CA VAL A 34 -3.10 -1.83 0.27
C VAL A 34 -1.69 -1.25 0.47
N ALA A 35 -1.14 -1.38 1.69
CA ALA A 35 0.19 -0.87 2.03
C ALA A 35 1.33 -1.51 1.20
N LEU A 36 1.10 -2.67 0.56
CA LEU A 36 2.08 -3.30 -0.32
C LEU A 36 2.35 -2.48 -1.59
N LEU A 37 1.41 -1.60 -1.96
CA LEU A 37 1.49 -0.77 -3.16
C LEU A 37 1.98 0.65 -2.87
N ASP A 38 2.17 1.02 -1.60
CA ASP A 38 2.71 2.33 -1.19
C ASP A 38 4.10 2.66 -1.74
N PRO A 39 5.07 1.72 -1.84
CA PRO A 39 6.38 2.03 -2.40
C PRO A 39 6.40 2.07 -3.95
N VAL A 40 5.27 1.80 -4.62
CA VAL A 40 5.22 1.76 -6.08
C VAL A 40 5.14 3.17 -6.64
N THR A 41 6.16 3.56 -7.40
CA THR A 41 6.19 4.82 -8.16
C THR A 41 5.87 4.56 -9.62
N VAL A 42 5.04 5.42 -10.20
CA VAL A 42 4.61 5.39 -11.60
C VAL A 42 5.18 6.61 -12.32
N ASP A 43 5.77 6.39 -13.48
CA ASP A 43 6.19 7.48 -14.36
C ASP A 43 4.99 7.97 -15.17
N VAL A 44 4.53 9.19 -14.86
CA VAL A 44 3.38 9.81 -15.47
C VAL A 44 3.78 11.20 -15.97
N TYR A 45 3.58 11.44 -17.26
CA TYR A 45 3.95 12.71 -17.91
C TYR A 45 5.43 13.12 -17.71
N GLY A 46 6.34 12.16 -17.57
CA GLY A 46 7.78 12.39 -17.38
C GLY A 46 8.19 12.71 -15.94
N ALA A 47 7.30 12.51 -14.98
CA ALA A 47 7.57 12.64 -13.55
C ALA A 47 7.20 11.35 -12.81
N ASN A 48 8.07 10.93 -11.88
CA ASN A 48 7.77 9.82 -10.97
C ASN A 48 6.82 10.30 -9.88
N MET A 49 5.62 9.74 -9.84
CA MET A 49 4.61 9.98 -8.81
C MET A 49 4.28 8.68 -8.09
N PRO A 50 3.99 8.71 -6.78
CA PRO A 50 3.54 7.53 -6.07
C PRO A 50 2.17 7.07 -6.57
N LEU A 51 1.93 5.75 -6.57
CA LEU A 51 0.70 5.15 -7.12
C LEU A 51 -0.58 5.71 -6.48
N ASN A 52 -0.53 6.04 -5.18
CA ASN A 52 -1.64 6.62 -4.44
C ASN A 52 -2.12 7.99 -4.95
N GLN A 53 -1.29 8.72 -5.72
CA GLN A 53 -1.64 10.01 -6.32
C GLN A 53 -2.26 9.88 -7.72
N VAL A 54 -2.19 8.71 -8.34
CA VAL A 54 -2.68 8.46 -9.71
C VAL A 54 -3.83 7.45 -9.73
N ALA A 55 -4.01 6.68 -8.65
CA ALA A 55 -5.02 5.64 -8.53
C ALA A 55 -5.51 5.48 -7.10
N THR A 56 -6.76 5.03 -6.97
CA THR A 56 -7.36 4.60 -5.70
C THR A 56 -7.14 3.10 -5.53
N VAL A 57 -6.48 2.70 -4.44
CA VAL A 57 -6.21 1.30 -4.13
C VAL A 57 -7.21 0.79 -3.08
N SER A 58 -7.78 -0.39 -3.33
CA SER A 58 -8.72 -1.05 -2.42
C SER A 58 -8.46 -2.55 -2.37
N ALA A 59 -8.80 -3.21 -1.26
CA ALA A 59 -8.71 -4.66 -1.10
C ALA A 59 -10.12 -5.23 -0.90
N PRO A 60 -10.92 -5.40 -1.97
CA PRO A 60 -12.29 -5.90 -1.86
C PRO A 60 -12.33 -7.34 -1.36
N GLU A 61 -11.31 -8.14 -1.67
CA GLU A 61 -11.21 -9.54 -1.24
C GLU A 61 -9.84 -9.81 -0.61
N PRO A 62 -9.72 -10.80 0.29
CA PRO A 62 -8.46 -11.09 1.00
C PRO A 62 -7.30 -11.53 0.10
N ARG A 63 -7.55 -11.87 -1.17
CA ARG A 63 -6.53 -12.29 -2.14
C ARG A 63 -6.49 -11.40 -3.38
N LEU A 64 -7.27 -10.33 -3.41
CA LEU A 64 -7.37 -9.48 -4.59
C LEU A 64 -7.23 -8.01 -4.21
N LEU A 65 -6.22 -7.35 -4.78
CA LEU A 65 -6.10 -5.90 -4.75
C LEU A 65 -6.73 -5.32 -6.01
N SER A 66 -7.53 -4.28 -5.85
CA SER A 66 -8.14 -3.53 -6.94
C SER A 66 -7.58 -2.11 -6.94
N VAL A 67 -6.99 -1.72 -8.06
CA VAL A 67 -6.39 -0.40 -8.31
C VAL A 67 -7.22 0.30 -9.37
N GLN A 68 -7.96 1.33 -8.97
CA GLN A 68 -8.78 2.15 -9.86
C GLN A 68 -7.98 3.37 -10.29
N VAL A 69 -7.51 3.40 -11.53
CA VAL A 69 -6.75 4.54 -12.06
C VAL A 69 -7.72 5.66 -12.45
N TRP A 70 -7.40 6.92 -12.13
CA TRP A 70 -8.29 8.03 -12.43
C TRP A 70 -8.31 8.37 -13.93
N ASP A 71 -7.15 8.33 -14.57
CA ASP A 71 -7.00 8.57 -16.01
C ASP A 71 -6.64 7.26 -16.74
N ARG A 72 -7.38 6.95 -17.81
CA ARG A 72 -7.14 5.78 -18.65
C ARG A 72 -5.80 5.85 -19.39
N SER A 73 -5.29 7.05 -19.68
CA SER A 73 -3.98 7.23 -20.32
C SER A 73 -2.83 6.66 -19.47
N ASN A 74 -3.02 6.64 -18.14
CA ASN A 74 -2.04 6.19 -17.16
C ASN A 74 -2.12 4.70 -16.85
N LEU A 75 -3.03 3.94 -17.47
CA LEU A 75 -3.16 2.50 -17.24
C LEU A 75 -1.89 1.72 -17.58
N THR A 76 -1.30 1.98 -18.75
CA THR A 76 -0.08 1.28 -19.20
C THR A 76 1.14 1.61 -18.33
N PRO A 77 1.42 2.88 -17.98
CA PRO A 77 2.45 3.21 -17.00
C PRO A 77 2.23 2.54 -15.64
N VAL A 78 1.01 2.56 -15.11
CA VAL A 78 0.67 1.95 -13.81
C VAL A 78 0.88 0.44 -13.84
N GLU A 79 0.40 -0.25 -14.88
CA GLU A 79 0.60 -1.69 -15.04
C GLU A 79 2.10 -2.06 -15.05
N LYS A 80 2.88 -1.29 -15.82
CA LYS A 80 4.33 -1.51 -15.93
C LYS A 80 5.05 -1.23 -14.60
N ALA A 81 4.66 -0.19 -13.88
CA ALA A 81 5.22 0.15 -12.58
C ALA A 81 4.98 -0.96 -11.54
N ILE A 82 3.74 -1.46 -11.45
CA ILE A 82 3.39 -2.57 -10.56
C ILE A 82 4.17 -3.84 -10.92
N ARG A 83 4.27 -4.18 -12.20
CA ARG A 83 5.04 -5.34 -12.66
C ARG A 83 6.54 -5.20 -12.35
N SER A 84 7.07 -3.98 -12.47
CA SER A 84 8.47 -3.66 -12.22
C SER A 84 8.81 -3.54 -10.73
N ALA A 85 7.81 -3.33 -9.86
CA ALA A 85 7.97 -3.25 -8.41
C ALA A 85 8.42 -4.57 -7.76
N GLY A 86 8.54 -5.67 -8.53
CA GLY A 86 9.09 -6.94 -8.03
C GLY A 86 8.22 -7.63 -6.99
N LEU A 87 6.95 -7.20 -6.83
CA LEU A 87 6.01 -7.77 -5.87
C LEU A 87 5.57 -9.20 -6.26
N GLY A 88 5.90 -9.66 -7.48
CA GLY A 88 5.47 -10.97 -7.98
C GLY A 88 3.97 -11.07 -8.24
N LEU A 89 3.31 -9.91 -8.38
CA LEU A 89 1.89 -9.79 -8.72
C LEU A 89 1.76 -9.59 -10.22
N ASN A 90 0.77 -10.22 -10.84
CA ASN A 90 0.46 -10.05 -12.25
C ASN A 90 -0.82 -9.21 -12.38
N PRO A 91 -0.72 -7.89 -12.69
CA PRO A 91 -1.92 -7.07 -12.89
C PRO A 91 -2.74 -7.57 -14.08
N ILE A 92 -4.06 -7.63 -13.89
CA ILE A 92 -5.07 -7.92 -14.90
C ILE A 92 -5.87 -6.65 -15.10
N VAL A 93 -5.83 -6.10 -16.31
CA VAL A 93 -6.56 -4.88 -16.65
C VAL A 93 -8.03 -5.22 -16.93
N ASP A 94 -8.94 -4.49 -16.30
CA ASP A 94 -10.38 -4.54 -16.50
C ASP A 94 -10.93 -3.14 -16.75
N GLY A 95 -10.79 -2.68 -18.00
CA GLY A 95 -11.15 -1.33 -18.39
C GLY A 95 -10.31 -0.28 -17.65
N GLN A 96 -10.92 0.40 -16.68
CA GLN A 96 -10.25 1.43 -15.87
C GLN A 96 -9.71 0.90 -14.53
N ASN A 97 -10.01 -0.35 -14.20
CA ASN A 97 -9.55 -1.04 -13.00
C ASN A 97 -8.41 -2.00 -13.30
N LEU A 98 -7.43 -2.11 -12.39
CA LEU A 98 -6.42 -3.15 -12.40
C LEU A 98 -6.67 -4.09 -11.22
N ARG A 99 -6.83 -5.38 -11.51
CA ARG A 99 -6.95 -6.44 -10.51
C ARG A 99 -5.62 -7.15 -10.33
N LEU A 100 -5.21 -7.35 -9.09
CA LEU A 100 -3.96 -7.99 -8.71
C LEU A 100 -4.29 -9.21 -7.84
N PRO A 101 -4.12 -10.43 -8.37
CA PRO A 101 -4.23 -11.67 -7.61
C PRO A 101 -2.99 -11.93 -6.74
#